data_AF-A0A6L5Y563-F1
#
_entry.id   AF-A0A6L5Y563-F1
#
_cell.length_a   1.000
_cell.length_b   1.000
_cell.length_c   1.000
_cell.angle_alpha   90.00
_cell.angle_beta   90.00
_cell.angle_gamma   90.00
#
_symmetry.space_group_name_H-M   'P 1'
#
loop_
_entity.id
_entity.type
_entity.pdbx_description
1 polymer ?
#
loop_
_entity_poly.entity_id
_entity_poly.type
_entity_poly.pdbx_seq_one_letter_code
_entity_poly.pdbx_strand_id
1 'polypeptide(L)'
;MLVLKVKYTAKPGMRRAFRDAVEREKIDAASRGEEGCLLYEYTEPDGRPNELMLDEVWEDAESQKMHCASAHFRRLGELKEQYVESTQLGRYDLDLETMQMSLARRGYIVSVFDTAEEAAEYLDNRIDGKNVGIGGSVTLDEMGMYQRLSAHNNVEWHWHLKEGETVQEARTAAMTGDVYLSSVNGISEAGEIVNIDGAGNRLAGTLFGHGKVYYVLGINKIRPTLEDAIGRARNTAAPLNAKRLECETPCEKRGVCYDCQGADRICRAMTITYAPMMGQETEVVIIKKFLGL
;
A
#
# COMPACT_ATOMS: atom_id res chain seq x y z
N MET A 1 16.16 5.31 2.40
CA MET A 1 15.34 4.97 3.58
C MET A 1 15.62 3.55 3.99
N LEU A 2 15.61 3.27 5.28
CA LEU A 2 15.81 1.94 5.83
C LEU A 2 14.46 1.32 6.19
N VAL A 3 14.14 0.15 5.64
CA VAL A 3 12.92 -0.59 5.96
C VAL A 3 13.26 -1.85 6.75
N LEU A 4 12.58 -2.02 7.88
CA LEU A 4 12.67 -3.23 8.70
C LEU A 4 11.30 -3.90 8.80
N LYS A 5 11.31 -5.22 8.62
CA LYS A 5 10.18 -6.10 8.89
C LYS A 5 10.57 -7.03 10.01
N VAL A 6 9.99 -6.82 11.18
CA VAL A 6 10.25 -7.63 12.37
C VAL A 6 9.11 -8.60 12.58
N LYS A 7 9.42 -9.89 12.67
CA LYS A 7 8.48 -10.90 13.13
C LYS A 7 8.83 -11.32 14.54
N TYR A 8 7.92 -11.10 15.46
CA TYR A 8 7.94 -11.67 16.80
C TYR A 8 7.11 -12.95 16.83
N THR A 9 7.72 -14.06 17.22
CA THR A 9 6.99 -15.25 17.65
C THR A 9 6.87 -15.17 19.16
N ALA A 10 5.68 -14.83 19.66
CA ALA A 10 5.37 -14.84 21.08
C ALA A 10 5.35 -16.26 21.63
N LYS A 11 5.68 -16.42 22.92
CA LYS A 11 5.45 -17.67 23.65
C LYS A 11 3.96 -18.06 23.57
N PRO A 12 3.60 -19.35 23.65
CA PRO A 12 2.22 -19.79 23.46
C PRO A 12 1.21 -19.00 24.31
N GLY A 13 0.23 -18.35 23.64
CA GLY A 13 -0.82 -17.56 24.28
C GLY A 13 -0.39 -16.17 24.78
N MET A 14 0.87 -15.76 24.59
CA MET A 14 1.40 -14.50 25.12
C MET A 14 1.36 -13.33 24.14
N ARG A 15 0.93 -13.53 22.88
CA ARG A 15 0.91 -12.46 21.86
C ARG A 15 0.17 -11.21 22.34
N ARG A 16 -1.06 -11.39 22.83
CA ARG A 16 -1.88 -10.26 23.31
C ARG A 16 -1.26 -9.59 24.53
N ALA A 17 -0.78 -10.37 25.49
CA ALA A 17 -0.10 -9.82 26.67
C ALA A 17 1.15 -9.01 26.31
N PHE A 18 1.92 -9.46 25.30
CA PHE A 18 3.05 -8.70 24.76
C PHE A 18 2.60 -7.38 24.14
N ARG A 19 1.59 -7.42 23.26
CA ARG A 19 1.06 -6.21 22.60
C ARG A 19 0.51 -5.21 23.62
N ASP A 20 -0.29 -5.68 24.57
CA ASP A 20 -0.84 -4.84 25.66
C ASP A 20 0.28 -4.23 26.52
N ALA A 21 1.39 -4.93 26.73
CA ALA A 21 2.54 -4.41 27.47
C ALA A 21 3.27 -3.31 26.70
N VAL A 22 3.51 -3.51 25.39
CA VAL A 22 4.10 -2.50 24.49
C VAL A 22 3.28 -1.21 24.49
N GLU A 23 1.95 -1.33 24.38
CA GLU A 23 1.04 -0.18 24.37
C GLU A 23 0.95 0.51 25.74
N ARG A 24 0.78 -0.27 26.82
CA ARG A 24 0.69 0.26 28.20
C ARG A 24 1.93 1.05 28.58
N GLU A 25 3.10 0.59 28.15
CA GLU A 25 4.38 1.25 28.40
C GLU A 25 4.74 2.30 27.34
N LYS A 26 3.85 2.54 26.38
CA LYS A 26 3.97 3.56 25.33
C LYS A 26 5.23 3.42 24.47
N ILE A 27 5.74 2.20 24.31
CA ILE A 27 6.96 1.95 23.53
C ILE A 27 6.73 2.31 22.07
N ASP A 28 5.61 1.88 21.49
CA ASP A 28 5.27 2.15 20.10
C ASP A 28 4.97 3.63 19.85
N ALA A 29 4.29 4.29 20.80
CA ALA A 29 4.06 5.74 20.74
C ALA A 29 5.37 6.54 20.84
N ALA A 30 6.32 6.10 21.68
CA ALA A 30 7.64 6.71 21.77
C ALA A 30 8.43 6.54 20.47
N SER A 31 8.46 5.32 19.90
CA SER A 31 9.14 5.08 18.61
C SER A 31 8.57 5.95 17.49
N ARG A 32 7.24 6.05 17.37
CA ARG A 32 6.59 6.92 16.37
C ARG A 32 6.93 8.40 16.52
N GLY A 33 7.32 8.83 17.72
CA GLY A 33 7.69 10.20 18.01
C GLY A 33 9.17 10.51 17.78
N GLU A 34 10.00 9.53 17.41
CA GLU A 34 11.41 9.74 17.15
C GLU A 34 11.64 10.43 15.80
N GLU A 35 12.62 11.34 15.78
CA GLU A 35 13.10 11.94 14.54
C GLU A 35 13.61 10.86 13.58
N GLY A 36 13.29 11.00 12.30
CA GLY A 36 13.60 9.99 11.28
C GLY A 36 12.72 8.74 11.32
N CYS A 37 11.80 8.58 12.29
CA CYS A 37 10.81 7.50 12.25
C CYS A 37 9.68 7.84 11.27
N LEU A 38 9.62 7.13 10.15
CA LEU A 38 8.60 7.31 9.12
C LEU A 38 7.40 6.37 9.33
N LEU A 39 7.62 5.21 9.96
CA LEU A 39 6.60 4.26 10.36
C LEU A 39 7.08 3.41 11.54
N TYR A 40 6.17 3.13 12.48
CA TYR A 40 6.35 2.11 13.50
C TYR A 40 4.99 1.48 13.85
N GLU A 41 4.61 0.45 13.10
CA GLU A 41 3.26 -0.14 13.14
C GLU A 41 3.28 -1.65 13.37
N TYR A 42 2.43 -2.09 14.30
CA TYR A 42 2.26 -3.50 14.59
C TYR A 42 1.07 -4.07 13.84
N THR A 43 1.19 -5.29 13.34
CA THR A 43 0.09 -6.02 12.71
C THR A 43 -0.01 -7.42 13.29
N GLU A 44 -1.23 -7.84 13.59
CA GLU A 44 -1.54 -9.19 14.04
C GLU A 44 -1.99 -10.04 12.84
N PRO A 45 -1.14 -10.92 12.29
CA PRO A 45 -1.58 -11.83 11.25
C PRO A 45 -2.66 -12.75 11.82
N ASP A 46 -3.84 -12.77 11.19
CA ASP A 46 -4.88 -13.70 11.63
C ASP A 46 -4.43 -15.15 11.34
N GLY A 47 -5.06 -16.13 11.98
CA GLY A 47 -4.67 -17.55 11.86
C GLY A 47 -3.28 -17.91 12.42
N ARG A 48 -2.49 -16.93 12.90
CA ARG A 48 -1.17 -17.12 13.51
C ARG A 48 -1.17 -16.54 14.94
N PRO A 49 -1.77 -17.25 15.91
CA PRO A 49 -2.11 -16.69 17.22
C PRO A 49 -0.91 -16.26 18.06
N ASN A 50 0.30 -16.75 17.72
CA ASN A 50 1.53 -16.41 18.40
C ASN A 50 2.42 -15.46 17.58
N GLU A 51 2.09 -15.12 16.34
CA GLU A 51 2.92 -14.20 15.54
C GLU A 51 2.41 -12.76 15.66
N LEU A 52 3.34 -11.82 15.82
CA LEU A 52 3.12 -10.39 15.78
C LEU A 52 4.16 -9.78 14.83
N MET A 53 3.70 -8.98 13.87
CA MET A 53 4.56 -8.27 12.94
C MET A 53 4.75 -6.84 13.41
N LEU A 54 5.94 -6.28 13.18
CA LEU A 54 6.24 -4.87 13.31
C LEU A 54 6.94 -4.42 12.02
N ASP A 55 6.31 -3.47 11.33
CA ASP A 55 6.92 -2.78 10.21
C ASP A 55 7.49 -1.46 10.72
N GLU A 56 8.78 -1.24 10.48
CA GLU A 56 9.49 -0.01 10.81
C GLU A 56 10.07 0.59 9.54
N VAL A 57 9.94 1.90 9.37
CA VAL A 57 10.61 2.62 8.30
C VAL A 57 11.30 3.82 8.90
N TRP A 58 12.59 3.92 8.60
CA TRP A 58 13.46 4.99 9.05
C TRP A 58 13.97 5.77 7.85
N GLU A 59 14.10 7.08 8.02
CA GLU A 59 14.67 7.99 7.01
C GLU A 59 16.06 7.51 6.57
N ASP A 60 16.88 7.12 7.55
CA ASP A 60 18.22 6.59 7.34
C ASP A 60 18.64 5.61 8.45
N ALA A 61 19.83 5.02 8.29
CA ALA A 61 20.38 4.05 9.22
C ALA A 61 20.85 4.69 10.55
N GLU A 62 21.18 5.97 10.58
CA GLU A 62 21.62 6.64 11.81
C GLU A 62 20.43 6.91 12.74
N SER A 63 19.27 7.30 12.19
CA SER A 63 18.01 7.44 12.91
C SER A 63 17.60 6.12 13.57
N GLN A 64 17.69 5.01 12.84
CA GLN A 64 17.41 3.67 13.38
C GLN A 64 18.40 3.25 14.46
N LYS A 65 19.67 3.62 14.31
CA LYS A 65 20.71 3.36 15.32
C LYS A 65 20.47 4.16 16.59
N MET A 66 20.00 5.41 16.49
CA MET A 66 19.55 6.21 17.63
C MET A 66 18.36 5.56 18.33
N HIS A 67 17.37 5.07 17.57
CA HIS A 67 16.26 4.29 18.10
C HIS A 67 16.74 3.07 18.89
N CYS A 68 17.68 2.28 18.35
CA CYS A 68 18.25 1.13 19.06
C CYS A 68 18.99 1.48 20.37
N ALA A 69 19.42 2.74 20.53
CA ALA A 69 20.06 3.24 21.76
C ALA A 69 19.06 3.84 22.77
N SER A 70 17.79 3.97 22.41
CA SER A 70 16.77 4.64 23.22
C SER A 70 16.41 3.86 24.49
N ALA A 71 15.75 4.56 25.44
CA ALA A 71 15.26 3.93 26.66
C ALA A 71 14.10 2.97 26.40
N HIS A 72 13.14 3.33 25.53
CA HIS A 72 12.02 2.46 25.18
C HIS A 72 12.43 1.23 24.37
N PHE A 73 13.47 1.32 23.52
CA PHE A 73 14.00 0.14 22.83
C PHE A 73 14.67 -0.85 23.80
N ARG A 74 15.44 -0.36 24.77
CA ARG A 74 15.96 -1.22 25.85
C ARG A 74 14.83 -1.89 26.63
N ARG A 75 13.79 -1.13 26.96
CA ARG A 75 12.60 -1.66 27.63
C ARG A 75 11.86 -2.71 26.79
N LEU A 76 11.77 -2.50 25.46
CA LEU A 76 11.23 -3.49 24.54
C LEU A 76 12.04 -4.79 24.59
N GLY A 77 13.37 -4.72 24.72
CA GLY A 77 14.24 -5.87 24.95
C GLY A 77 13.84 -6.69 26.18
N GLU A 78 13.60 -6.02 27.32
CA GLU A 78 13.17 -6.66 28.57
C GLU A 78 11.78 -7.30 28.44
N LEU A 79 10.84 -6.66 27.73
CA LEU A 79 9.54 -7.25 27.45
C LEU A 79 9.67 -8.48 26.54
N LYS A 80 10.56 -8.44 25.55
CA LYS A 80 10.79 -9.58 24.65
C LYS A 80 11.28 -10.81 25.41
N GLU A 81 12.18 -10.66 26.39
CA GLU A 81 12.61 -11.79 27.24
C GLU A 81 11.43 -12.46 27.96
N GLN A 82 10.45 -11.67 28.39
CA GLN A 82 9.26 -12.15 29.11
C GLN A 82 8.28 -12.85 28.16
N TYR A 83 7.99 -12.27 27.00
CA TYR A 83 6.85 -12.69 26.17
C TYR A 83 7.20 -13.31 24.82
N VAL A 84 8.40 -13.08 24.28
CA VAL A 84 8.79 -13.47 22.91
C VAL A 84 9.71 -14.68 22.95
N GLU A 85 9.41 -15.68 22.12
CA GLU A 85 10.21 -16.89 21.93
C GLU A 85 11.32 -16.68 20.89
N SER A 86 10.98 -16.05 19.76
CA SER A 86 11.97 -15.72 18.71
C SER A 86 11.65 -14.41 18.00
N THR A 87 12.69 -13.76 17.49
CA THR A 87 12.59 -12.58 16.64
C THR A 87 13.30 -12.85 15.32
N GLN A 88 12.63 -12.56 14.21
CA GLN A 88 13.22 -12.59 12.87
C GLN A 88 13.21 -11.18 12.30
N LEU A 89 14.33 -10.75 11.72
CA LEU A 89 14.50 -9.42 11.16
C LEU A 89 14.75 -9.52 9.66
N GLY A 90 13.86 -8.92 8.87
CA GLY A 90 14.12 -8.56 7.48
C GLY A 90 14.56 -7.10 7.41
N ARG A 91 15.60 -6.81 6.65
CA ARG A 91 16.12 -5.46 6.43
C ARG A 91 16.38 -5.26 4.94
N TYR A 92 15.95 -4.13 4.39
CA TYR A 92 16.36 -3.66 3.07
C TYR A 92 16.42 -2.13 3.03
N ASP A 93 17.33 -1.62 2.22
CA ASP A 93 17.47 -0.18 1.98
C ASP A 93 16.67 0.17 0.73
N LEU A 94 15.64 1.00 0.89
CA LEU A 94 14.85 1.53 -0.21
C LEU A 94 15.52 2.81 -0.72
N ASP A 95 16.09 2.70 -1.93
CA ASP A 95 16.65 3.81 -2.68
C ASP A 95 15.65 4.32 -3.73
N LEU A 96 14.97 5.40 -3.40
CA LEU A 96 14.01 6.03 -4.31
C LEU A 96 14.68 6.69 -5.52
N GLU A 97 15.94 7.10 -5.46
CA GLU A 97 16.64 7.67 -6.61
C GLU A 97 16.89 6.59 -7.65
N THR A 98 17.43 5.45 -7.23
CA THR A 98 17.62 4.28 -8.10
C THR A 98 16.29 3.76 -8.66
N MET A 99 15.23 3.73 -7.85
CA MET A 99 13.90 3.34 -8.32
C MET A 99 13.34 4.33 -9.37
N GLN A 100 13.46 5.63 -9.15
CA GLN A 100 13.05 6.66 -10.12
C GLN A 100 13.76 6.48 -11.46
N MET A 101 15.07 6.22 -11.43
CA MET A 101 15.84 5.93 -12.65
C MET A 101 15.36 4.64 -13.34
N SER A 102 15.02 3.61 -12.57
CA SER A 102 14.52 2.33 -13.10
C SER A 102 13.15 2.48 -13.77
N LEU A 103 12.24 3.23 -13.15
CA LEU A 103 10.93 3.59 -13.71
C LEU A 103 11.07 4.45 -14.96
N ALA A 104 11.89 5.49 -14.93
CA ALA A 104 12.13 6.36 -16.09
C ALA A 104 12.71 5.57 -17.28
N ARG A 105 13.63 4.63 -17.04
CA ARG A 105 14.17 3.74 -18.08
C ARG A 105 13.12 2.83 -18.72
N ARG A 106 12.03 2.52 -18.02
CA ARG A 106 10.87 1.79 -18.55
C ARG A 106 9.88 2.67 -19.30
N GLY A 107 10.08 3.99 -19.29
CA GLY A 107 9.22 4.96 -19.96
C GLY A 107 8.14 5.58 -19.06
N TYR A 108 8.15 5.30 -17.75
CA TYR A 108 7.24 5.99 -16.83
C TYR A 108 7.70 7.43 -16.59
N ILE A 109 6.73 8.34 -16.50
CA ILE A 109 6.93 9.64 -15.84
C ILE A 109 6.94 9.35 -14.32
N VAL A 110 7.80 10.00 -13.55
CA VAL A 110 7.90 9.76 -12.11
C VAL A 110 7.86 11.07 -11.36
N SER A 111 7.00 11.15 -10.36
CA SER A 111 6.87 12.30 -9.46
C SER A 111 6.92 11.80 -8.02
N VAL A 112 7.71 12.46 -7.16
CA VAL A 112 7.92 12.05 -5.77
C VAL A 112 7.59 13.20 -4.83
N PHE A 113 6.81 12.91 -3.79
CA PHE A 113 6.34 13.89 -2.80
C PHE A 113 6.60 13.39 -1.38
N ASP A 114 6.84 14.31 -0.45
CA ASP A 114 7.06 13.98 0.95
C ASP A 114 5.74 13.73 1.67
N THR A 115 4.66 14.36 1.21
CA THR A 115 3.33 14.25 1.81
C THR A 115 2.24 13.90 0.80
N ALA A 116 1.13 13.37 1.32
CA ALA A 116 -0.07 13.10 0.53
C ALA A 116 -0.74 14.39 0.01
N GLU A 117 -0.65 15.48 0.78
CA GLU A 117 -1.24 16.78 0.40
C GLU A 117 -0.52 17.40 -0.80
N GLU A 118 0.82 17.39 -0.80
CA GLU A 118 1.62 17.87 -1.95
C GLU A 118 1.31 17.09 -3.22
N ALA A 119 1.20 15.77 -3.12
CA ALA A 119 0.82 14.92 -4.25
C ALA A 119 -0.61 15.20 -4.73
N ALA A 120 -1.55 15.45 -3.80
CA ALA A 120 -2.92 15.78 -4.13
C ALA A 120 -3.02 17.13 -4.85
N GLU A 121 -2.35 18.17 -4.35
CA GLU A 121 -2.27 19.49 -4.99
C GLU A 121 -1.63 19.42 -6.37
N TYR A 122 -0.55 18.63 -6.52
CA TYR A 122 0.07 18.40 -7.83
C TYR A 122 -0.89 17.77 -8.84
N LEU A 123 -1.59 16.70 -8.44
CA LEU A 123 -2.53 16.00 -9.31
C LEU A 123 -3.74 16.88 -9.66
N ASP A 124 -4.28 17.61 -8.69
CA ASP A 124 -5.41 18.52 -8.87
C ASP A 124 -5.09 19.62 -9.89
N ASN A 125 -3.91 20.23 -9.79
CA ASN A 125 -3.45 21.25 -10.73
C ASN A 125 -3.17 20.72 -12.15
N ARG A 126 -2.82 19.43 -12.28
CA ARG A 126 -2.46 18.81 -13.56
C ARG A 126 -3.65 18.24 -14.33
N ILE A 127 -4.73 17.94 -13.63
CA ILE A 127 -5.93 17.30 -14.18
C ILE A 127 -7.05 18.33 -14.10
N ASP A 128 -7.21 19.11 -15.17
CA ASP A 128 -8.21 20.18 -15.25
C ASP A 128 -9.05 20.05 -16.54
N GLY A 129 -10.36 20.23 -16.39
CA GLY A 129 -11.33 20.12 -17.49
C GLY A 129 -11.33 18.76 -18.21
N LYS A 130 -11.04 17.65 -17.52
CA LYS A 130 -10.96 16.29 -18.07
C LYS A 130 -12.15 15.42 -17.72
N ASN A 131 -12.33 14.34 -18.48
CA ASN A 131 -13.07 13.17 -18.01
C ASN A 131 -12.11 12.23 -17.27
N VAL A 132 -12.39 11.97 -16.00
CA VAL A 132 -11.48 11.25 -15.09
C VAL A 132 -12.15 9.98 -14.61
N GLY A 133 -11.53 8.83 -14.87
CA GLY A 133 -11.94 7.56 -14.28
C GLY A 133 -11.10 7.19 -13.05
N ILE A 134 -11.74 6.69 -12.00
CA ILE A 134 -11.04 6.17 -10.82
C ILE A 134 -11.42 4.71 -10.57
N GLY A 135 -10.41 3.84 -10.57
CA GLY A 135 -10.61 2.40 -10.56
C GLY A 135 -10.99 1.77 -9.21
N GLY A 136 -10.91 2.50 -8.12
CA GLY A 136 -11.07 2.00 -6.75
C GLY A 136 -9.74 1.93 -6.01
N SER A 137 -9.49 2.93 -5.16
CA SER A 137 -8.22 3.12 -4.47
C SER A 137 -8.44 3.76 -3.12
N VAL A 138 -8.13 3.04 -2.04
CA VAL A 138 -8.12 3.60 -0.68
C VAL A 138 -7.12 4.75 -0.59
N THR A 139 -5.99 4.67 -1.29
CA THR A 139 -4.97 5.73 -1.34
C THR A 139 -5.52 7.03 -1.93
N LEU A 140 -6.31 6.97 -3.00
CA LEU A 140 -6.89 8.18 -3.60
C LEU A 140 -8.04 8.73 -2.75
N ASP A 141 -8.74 7.86 -2.03
CA ASP A 141 -9.82 8.23 -1.10
C ASP A 141 -9.27 8.96 0.13
N GLU A 142 -8.22 8.40 0.75
CA GLU A 142 -7.47 9.03 1.86
C GLU A 142 -6.88 10.39 1.48
N MET A 143 -6.52 10.59 0.21
CA MET A 143 -6.06 11.88 -0.32
C MET A 143 -7.20 12.87 -0.64
N GLY A 144 -8.47 12.44 -0.55
CA GLY A 144 -9.62 13.26 -0.91
C GLY A 144 -9.67 13.62 -2.41
N MET A 145 -9.09 12.79 -3.28
CA MET A 145 -8.94 13.12 -4.70
C MET A 145 -10.28 13.21 -5.44
N TYR A 146 -11.31 12.49 -5.00
CA TYR A 146 -12.63 12.60 -5.63
C TYR A 146 -13.15 14.02 -5.53
N GLN A 147 -13.24 14.56 -4.31
CA GLN A 147 -13.82 15.88 -4.06
C GLN A 147 -13.01 16.99 -4.72
N ARG A 148 -11.67 16.89 -4.68
CA ARG A 148 -10.77 17.85 -5.34
C ARG A 148 -10.98 17.89 -6.84
N LEU A 149 -10.85 16.74 -7.50
CA LEU A 149 -10.96 16.66 -8.95
C LEU A 149 -12.37 16.96 -9.45
N SER A 150 -13.42 16.53 -8.72
CA SER A 150 -14.81 16.81 -9.08
C SER A 150 -15.19 18.29 -9.06
N ALA A 151 -14.36 19.16 -8.45
CA ALA A 151 -14.63 20.60 -8.45
C ALA A 151 -14.50 21.24 -9.84
N HIS A 152 -13.68 20.65 -10.73
CA HIS A 152 -13.37 21.21 -12.05
C HIS A 152 -13.27 20.16 -13.18
N ASN A 153 -13.46 18.87 -12.87
CA ASN A 153 -13.51 17.77 -13.85
C ASN A 153 -14.83 17.01 -13.82
N ASN A 154 -15.09 16.23 -14.88
CA ASN A 154 -16.10 15.18 -14.84
C ASN A 154 -15.47 13.88 -14.32
N VAL A 155 -15.77 13.50 -13.08
CA VAL A 155 -15.14 12.35 -12.40
C VAL A 155 -16.12 11.18 -12.27
N GLU A 156 -15.70 10.01 -12.74
CA GLU A 156 -16.42 8.75 -12.63
C GLU A 156 -15.68 7.81 -11.65
N TRP A 157 -16.35 7.50 -10.54
CA TRP A 157 -15.82 6.57 -9.54
C TRP A 157 -16.95 5.76 -8.90
N HIS A 158 -16.91 4.45 -9.10
CA HIS A 158 -17.89 3.51 -8.56
C HIS A 158 -18.03 3.43 -7.02
N TRP A 159 -17.24 4.19 -6.24
CA TRP A 159 -17.44 4.38 -4.80
C TRP A 159 -18.26 5.63 -4.47
N HIS A 160 -18.41 6.54 -5.42
CA HIS A 160 -19.18 7.78 -5.33
C HIS A 160 -20.22 7.81 -6.46
N LEU A 161 -21.26 7.00 -6.31
CA LEU A 161 -22.31 6.86 -7.30
C LEU A 161 -23.13 8.14 -7.41
N LYS A 162 -23.45 8.52 -8.63
CA LYS A 162 -24.45 9.55 -8.91
C LYS A 162 -25.85 9.02 -8.56
N GLU A 163 -26.80 9.91 -8.34
CA GLU A 163 -28.17 9.51 -8.02
C GLU A 163 -28.76 8.65 -9.15
N GLY A 164 -29.24 7.46 -8.80
CA GLY A 164 -29.80 6.49 -9.74
C GLY A 164 -28.79 5.65 -10.53
N GLU A 165 -27.49 5.88 -10.36
CA GLU A 165 -26.43 5.14 -11.05
C GLU A 165 -26.07 3.83 -10.35
N THR A 166 -25.88 2.77 -11.11
CA THR A 166 -25.37 1.48 -10.61
C THR A 166 -23.84 1.43 -10.60
N VAL A 167 -23.27 0.57 -9.75
CA VAL A 167 -21.82 0.33 -9.70
C VAL A 167 -21.23 -0.06 -11.06
N GLN A 168 -21.97 -0.82 -11.87
CA GLN A 168 -21.49 -1.26 -13.18
C GLN A 168 -21.50 -0.13 -14.22
N GLU A 169 -22.50 0.75 -14.17
CA GLU A 169 -22.55 1.95 -15.01
C GLU A 169 -21.37 2.87 -14.69
N ALA A 170 -21.15 3.18 -13.41
CA ALA A 170 -20.02 4.01 -12.96
C ALA A 170 -18.66 3.41 -13.37
N ARG A 171 -18.48 2.09 -13.25
CA ARG A 171 -17.27 1.40 -13.74
C ARG A 171 -17.08 1.54 -15.24
N THR A 172 -18.17 1.41 -16.00
CA THR A 172 -18.12 1.48 -17.47
C THR A 172 -17.82 2.91 -17.92
N ALA A 173 -18.43 3.91 -17.29
CA ALA A 173 -18.15 5.33 -17.54
C ALA A 173 -16.69 5.69 -17.19
N ALA A 174 -16.16 5.14 -16.10
CA ALA A 174 -14.75 5.33 -15.73
C ALA A 174 -13.76 4.79 -16.79
N MET A 175 -14.14 3.79 -17.60
CA MET A 175 -13.28 3.25 -18.68
C MET A 175 -13.19 4.17 -19.90
N THR A 176 -14.07 5.18 -20.02
CA THR A 176 -14.10 6.09 -21.18
C THR A 176 -13.45 7.45 -20.89
N GLY A 177 -12.83 7.62 -19.72
CA GLY A 177 -12.15 8.87 -19.34
C GLY A 177 -10.90 9.17 -20.17
N ASP A 178 -10.51 10.43 -20.24
CA ASP A 178 -9.24 10.86 -20.82
C ASP A 178 -8.06 10.43 -19.94
N VAL A 179 -8.29 10.47 -18.62
CA VAL A 179 -7.32 10.18 -17.56
C VAL A 179 -7.88 9.09 -16.64
N TYR A 180 -7.04 8.14 -16.24
CA TYR A 180 -7.40 7.12 -15.27
C TYR A 180 -6.45 7.10 -14.07
N LEU A 181 -6.99 7.10 -12.86
CA LEU A 181 -6.20 7.02 -11.63
C LEU A 181 -6.44 5.67 -10.94
N SER A 182 -5.34 5.05 -10.54
CA SER A 182 -5.34 3.84 -9.72
C SER A 182 -4.17 3.86 -8.73
N SER A 183 -4.25 3.03 -7.70
CA SER A 183 -3.08 2.61 -6.93
C SER A 183 -2.60 1.24 -7.44
N VAL A 184 -1.45 0.80 -6.93
CA VAL A 184 -0.90 -0.55 -7.16
C VAL A 184 -1.21 -1.48 -5.99
N ASN A 185 -1.20 -2.80 -6.20
CA ASN A 185 -1.17 -3.78 -5.10
C ASN A 185 0.26 -4.11 -4.66
N GLY A 186 1.25 -3.80 -5.49
CA GLY A 186 2.67 -3.87 -5.19
C GLY A 186 3.47 -3.37 -6.39
N ILE A 187 4.69 -2.91 -6.16
CA ILE A 187 5.64 -2.54 -7.21
C ILE A 187 7.04 -2.97 -6.78
N SER A 188 7.85 -3.46 -7.70
CA SER A 188 9.26 -3.73 -7.44
C SER A 188 10.09 -2.43 -7.51
N GLU A 189 11.28 -2.41 -6.89
CA GLU A 189 12.25 -1.31 -7.07
C GLU A 189 12.72 -1.19 -8.52
N ALA A 190 12.69 -2.30 -9.26
CA ALA A 190 12.98 -2.30 -10.69
C ALA A 190 11.85 -1.68 -11.52
N GLY A 191 10.64 -1.48 -10.98
CA GLY A 191 9.52 -0.78 -11.62
C GLY A 191 8.45 -1.66 -12.25
N GLU A 192 8.43 -2.97 -11.97
CA GLU A 192 7.31 -3.84 -12.35
C GLU A 192 6.12 -3.63 -11.40
N ILE A 193 4.96 -3.25 -11.96
CA ILE A 193 3.72 -3.03 -11.20
C ILE A 193 2.89 -4.30 -11.16
N VAL A 194 2.40 -4.66 -9.96
CA VAL A 194 1.50 -5.79 -9.74
C VAL A 194 0.13 -5.29 -9.30
N ASN A 195 -0.92 -5.71 -10.01
CA ASN A 195 -2.31 -5.47 -9.62
C ASN A 195 -3.13 -6.75 -9.59
N ILE A 196 -4.08 -6.83 -8.65
CA ILE A 196 -4.99 -7.95 -8.46
C ILE A 196 -6.42 -7.43 -8.34
N ASP A 197 -7.33 -8.02 -9.13
CA ASP A 197 -8.74 -7.62 -9.15
C ASP A 197 -9.72 -8.80 -9.13
N GLY A 198 -10.91 -8.51 -8.61
CA GLY A 198 -12.08 -9.37 -8.67
C GLY A 198 -13.02 -8.98 -9.81
N ALA A 199 -13.33 -7.68 -9.92
CA ALA A 199 -14.19 -7.12 -10.97
C ALA A 199 -13.45 -6.86 -12.30
N GLY A 200 -12.12 -6.79 -12.27
CA GLY A 200 -11.25 -6.59 -13.44
C GLY A 200 -11.16 -5.15 -13.96
N ASN A 201 -11.92 -4.20 -13.39
CA ASN A 201 -11.99 -2.84 -13.90
C ASN A 201 -10.67 -2.06 -13.73
N ARG A 202 -9.89 -2.28 -12.67
CA ARG A 202 -8.58 -1.61 -12.53
C ARG A 202 -7.56 -2.20 -13.48
N LEU A 203 -7.61 -3.51 -13.69
CA LEU A 203 -6.75 -4.16 -14.68
C LEU A 203 -7.07 -3.64 -16.09
N ALA A 204 -8.34 -3.61 -16.48
CA ALA A 204 -8.75 -3.09 -17.78
C ALA A 204 -8.39 -1.61 -17.95
N GLY A 205 -8.81 -0.74 -17.02
CA GLY A 205 -8.60 0.71 -17.11
C GLY A 205 -7.16 1.17 -16.94
N THR A 206 -6.24 0.31 -16.50
CA THR A 206 -4.82 0.66 -16.50
C THR A 206 -4.06 0.15 -17.73
N LEU A 207 -4.65 -0.79 -18.49
CA LEU A 207 -4.02 -1.43 -19.63
C LEU A 207 -4.49 -0.92 -20.98
N PHE A 208 -5.63 -0.23 -21.07
CA PHE A 208 -6.15 0.20 -22.36
C PHE A 208 -7.12 1.39 -22.27
N GLY A 209 -7.16 2.19 -23.32
CA GLY A 209 -8.23 3.14 -23.63
C GLY A 209 -7.97 4.58 -23.21
N HIS A 210 -7.20 4.79 -22.14
CA HIS A 210 -6.94 6.13 -21.62
C HIS A 210 -5.73 6.79 -22.26
N GLY A 211 -5.78 8.10 -22.46
CA GLY A 211 -4.63 8.87 -22.95
C GLY A 211 -3.53 8.99 -21.89
N LYS A 212 -3.94 9.10 -20.61
CA LYS A 212 -3.02 9.15 -19.47
C LYS A 212 -3.48 8.28 -18.30
N VAL A 213 -2.54 7.56 -17.68
CA VAL A 213 -2.77 6.79 -16.45
C VAL A 213 -1.84 7.26 -15.34
N TYR A 214 -2.40 7.48 -14.15
CA TYR A 214 -1.62 7.73 -12.94
C TYR A 214 -1.69 6.53 -12.00
N TYR A 215 -0.52 6.04 -11.61
CA TYR A 215 -0.36 5.12 -10.49
C TYR A 215 0.09 5.91 -9.26
N VAL A 216 -0.78 6.06 -8.28
CA VAL A 216 -0.50 6.79 -7.03
C VAL A 216 -0.25 5.79 -5.90
N LEU A 217 0.90 5.87 -5.24
CA LEU A 217 1.27 4.93 -4.19
C LEU A 217 2.11 5.54 -3.06
N GLY A 218 1.92 5.00 -1.86
CA GLY A 218 2.85 5.17 -0.75
C GLY A 218 4.01 4.17 -0.82
N ILE A 219 5.10 4.48 -0.11
CA ILE A 219 6.31 3.64 -0.04
C ILE A 219 6.03 2.23 0.52
N ASN A 220 4.95 2.05 1.27
CA ASN A 220 4.49 0.76 1.76
C ASN A 220 4.20 -0.27 0.66
N LYS A 221 4.04 0.19 -0.57
CA LYS A 221 3.75 -0.62 -1.75
C LYS A 221 4.98 -1.12 -2.52
N ILE A 222 6.16 -0.58 -2.20
CA ILE A 222 7.42 -0.88 -2.90
C ILE A 222 8.09 -2.10 -2.28
N ARG A 223 8.67 -2.96 -3.12
CA ARG A 223 9.38 -4.18 -2.70
C ARG A 223 10.68 -4.36 -3.49
N PRO A 224 11.71 -5.03 -2.93
CA PRO A 224 12.99 -5.18 -3.62
C PRO A 224 12.87 -5.90 -4.97
N THR A 225 12.08 -6.97 -5.02
CA THR A 225 11.93 -7.82 -6.21
C THR A 225 10.49 -7.89 -6.71
N LEU A 226 10.30 -8.36 -7.95
CA LEU A 226 8.99 -8.67 -8.50
C LEU A 226 8.29 -9.77 -7.68
N GLU A 227 9.03 -10.80 -7.27
CA GLU A 227 8.53 -11.89 -6.43
C GLU A 227 8.00 -11.36 -5.10
N ASP A 228 8.71 -10.43 -4.47
CA ASP A 228 8.27 -9.77 -3.24
C ASP A 228 7.03 -8.89 -3.47
N ALA A 229 6.96 -8.19 -4.61
CA ALA A 229 5.80 -7.39 -5.00
C ALA A 229 4.55 -8.27 -5.22
N ILE A 230 4.70 -9.41 -5.90
CA ILE A 230 3.65 -10.43 -6.05
C ILE A 230 3.26 -10.97 -4.66
N GLY A 231 4.25 -11.27 -3.82
CA GLY A 231 4.07 -11.73 -2.45
C GLY A 231 3.23 -10.76 -1.63
N ARG A 232 3.55 -9.45 -1.68
CA ARG A 232 2.75 -8.39 -1.06
C ARG A 232 1.33 -8.34 -1.62
N ALA A 233 1.19 -8.33 -2.95
CA ALA A 233 -0.12 -8.23 -3.57
C ALA A 233 -1.05 -9.36 -3.11
N ARG A 234 -0.54 -10.59 -3.05
CA ARG A 234 -1.31 -11.78 -2.66
C ARG A 234 -1.51 -11.94 -1.15
N ASN A 235 -0.53 -11.59 -0.33
CA ASN A 235 -0.52 -11.92 1.09
C ASN A 235 -0.70 -10.72 2.02
N THR A 236 -0.71 -9.50 1.49
CA THR A 236 -0.96 -8.28 2.25
C THR A 236 -2.15 -7.53 1.64
N ALA A 237 -2.03 -7.09 0.40
CA ALA A 237 -3.04 -6.22 -0.21
C ALA A 237 -4.39 -6.93 -0.43
N ALA A 238 -4.38 -8.18 -0.91
CA ALA A 238 -5.63 -8.93 -1.13
C ALA A 238 -6.34 -9.32 0.19
N PRO A 239 -5.67 -9.86 1.23
CA PRO A 239 -6.29 -10.12 2.53
C PRO A 239 -6.86 -8.85 3.18
N LEU A 240 -6.10 -7.74 3.19
CA LEU A 240 -6.58 -6.47 3.74
C LEU A 240 -7.80 -5.93 2.98
N ASN A 241 -7.83 -6.06 1.65
CA ASN A 241 -9.02 -5.69 0.89
C ASN A 241 -10.20 -6.62 1.13
N ALA A 242 -9.98 -7.94 1.28
CA ALA A 242 -11.03 -8.89 1.58
C ALA A 242 -11.68 -8.58 2.93
N LYS A 243 -10.87 -8.19 3.92
CA LYS A 243 -11.34 -7.71 5.22
C LYS A 243 -12.13 -6.41 5.13
N ARG A 244 -11.59 -5.39 4.42
CA ARG A 244 -12.29 -4.12 4.19
C ARG A 244 -13.64 -4.28 3.49
N LEU A 245 -13.75 -5.28 2.61
CA LEU A 245 -14.97 -5.59 1.85
C LEU A 245 -15.84 -6.66 2.52
N GLU A 246 -15.50 -7.09 3.74
CA GLU A 246 -16.25 -8.08 4.53
C GLU A 246 -16.56 -9.37 3.74
N CYS A 247 -15.58 -9.84 2.95
CA CYS A 247 -15.76 -11.01 2.09
C CYS A 247 -15.69 -12.31 2.90
N GLU A 248 -16.55 -13.30 2.61
CA GLU A 248 -16.54 -14.63 3.25
C GLU A 248 -15.39 -15.51 2.71
N THR A 249 -14.15 -15.08 2.91
CA THR A 249 -12.95 -15.74 2.40
C THR A 249 -12.03 -16.20 3.52
N PRO A 250 -11.28 -17.30 3.34
CA PRO A 250 -10.32 -17.74 4.35
C PRO A 250 -9.27 -16.69 4.70
N CYS A 251 -8.86 -15.85 3.75
CA CYS A 251 -7.84 -14.83 3.99
C CYS A 251 -8.37 -13.60 4.75
N GLU A 252 -9.68 -13.34 4.72
CA GLU A 252 -10.30 -12.37 5.61
C GLU A 252 -10.27 -12.89 7.06
N LYS A 253 -10.69 -14.14 7.28
CA LYS A 253 -10.77 -14.74 8.63
C LYS A 253 -9.41 -15.06 9.26
N ARG A 254 -8.41 -15.32 8.41
CA ARG A 254 -7.11 -15.89 8.80
C ARG A 254 -5.93 -15.07 8.29
N GLY A 255 -6.12 -13.86 7.77
CA GLY A 255 -5.06 -12.86 7.53
C GLY A 255 -3.97 -13.25 6.53
N VAL A 256 -4.03 -14.46 5.96
CA VAL A 256 -3.04 -14.99 5.01
C VAL A 256 -3.76 -15.60 3.82
N CYS A 257 -3.11 -15.56 2.65
CA CYS A 257 -3.68 -16.13 1.45
C CYS A 257 -3.67 -17.67 1.52
N TYR A 258 -4.82 -18.28 1.22
CA TYR A 258 -4.97 -19.74 1.10
C TYR A 258 -5.13 -20.21 -0.35
N ASP A 259 -4.92 -19.30 -1.32
CA ASP A 259 -5.22 -19.54 -2.74
C ASP A 259 -6.62 -20.16 -2.96
N CYS A 260 -7.60 -19.59 -2.26
CA CYS A 260 -8.94 -20.16 -2.20
C CYS A 260 -9.65 -20.08 -3.55
N GLN A 261 -10.60 -21.00 -3.75
CA GLN A 261 -11.49 -21.03 -4.92
C GLN A 261 -12.95 -20.67 -4.54
N GLY A 262 -13.14 -19.99 -3.41
CA GLY A 262 -14.46 -19.59 -2.93
C GLY A 262 -15.11 -18.54 -3.85
N ALA A 263 -16.44 -18.53 -3.90
CA ALA A 263 -17.21 -17.61 -4.75
C ALA A 263 -16.87 -16.13 -4.47
N ASP A 264 -16.65 -15.81 -3.19
CA ASP A 264 -16.38 -14.46 -2.67
C ASP A 264 -14.94 -13.99 -2.85
N ARG A 265 -14.09 -14.75 -3.54
CA ARG A 265 -12.71 -14.32 -3.79
C ARG A 265 -12.67 -13.06 -4.66
N ILE A 266 -11.94 -12.05 -4.18
CA ILE A 266 -11.70 -10.78 -4.88
C ILE A 266 -10.39 -10.76 -5.70
N CYS A 267 -9.65 -11.87 -5.71
CA CYS A 267 -8.35 -11.99 -6.37
C CYS A 267 -8.45 -12.90 -7.60
N ARG A 268 -9.29 -12.54 -8.57
CA ARG A 268 -9.63 -13.38 -9.73
C ARG A 268 -8.65 -13.26 -10.89
N ALA A 269 -8.04 -12.09 -11.06
CA ALA A 269 -7.02 -11.85 -12.07
C ALA A 269 -5.86 -11.06 -11.45
N MET A 270 -4.67 -11.30 -11.99
CA MET A 270 -3.45 -10.58 -11.62
C MET A 270 -2.72 -10.17 -12.90
N THR A 271 -2.23 -8.94 -12.95
CA THR A 271 -1.37 -8.45 -14.02
C THR A 271 -0.01 -8.06 -13.46
N ILE A 272 1.00 -8.19 -14.33
CA ILE A 272 2.32 -7.62 -14.13
C ILE A 272 2.54 -6.66 -15.29
N THR A 273 2.61 -5.37 -15.00
CA THR A 273 2.87 -4.32 -15.98
C THR A 273 4.36 -4.02 -15.96
N TYR A 274 5.06 -4.40 -17.03
CA TYR A 274 6.51 -4.22 -17.16
C TYR A 274 6.93 -2.82 -17.63
N ALA A 275 6.05 -2.12 -18.34
CA ALA A 275 6.25 -0.79 -18.91
C ALA A 275 4.88 -0.16 -19.25
N PRO A 276 4.80 1.16 -19.49
CA PRO A 276 3.60 1.81 -20.03
C PRO A 276 3.09 1.15 -21.31
N MET A 277 1.77 1.21 -21.52
CA MET A 277 1.16 0.75 -22.76
C MET A 277 1.52 1.69 -23.92
N MET A 278 1.62 1.15 -25.14
CA MET A 278 1.96 1.94 -26.31
C MET A 278 0.96 3.07 -26.54
N GLY A 279 1.44 4.31 -26.64
CA GLY A 279 0.61 5.49 -26.87
C GLY A 279 -0.17 5.99 -25.64
N GLN A 280 0.05 5.40 -24.45
CA GLN A 280 -0.55 5.81 -23.19
C GLN A 280 0.52 6.44 -22.29
N GLU A 281 0.43 7.75 -22.05
CA GLU A 281 1.29 8.38 -21.05
C GLU A 281 1.00 7.77 -19.67
N THR A 282 2.03 7.35 -18.95
CA THR A 282 1.84 6.72 -17.64
C THR A 282 2.78 7.33 -16.63
N GLU A 283 2.22 7.82 -15.54
CA GLU A 283 2.94 8.50 -14.46
C GLU A 283 2.81 7.73 -13.15
N VAL A 284 3.94 7.52 -12.48
CA VAL A 284 4.03 6.92 -11.16
C VAL A 284 4.28 8.02 -10.14
N VAL A 285 3.28 8.26 -9.29
CA VAL A 285 3.32 9.25 -8.22
C VAL A 285 3.62 8.53 -6.91
N ILE A 286 4.82 8.76 -6.37
CA ILE A 286 5.33 8.13 -5.16
C ILE A 286 5.24 9.12 -4.00
N ILE A 287 4.65 8.69 -2.89
CA ILE A 287 4.52 9.48 -1.67
C ILE A 287 5.40 8.83 -0.59
N LYS A 288 6.31 9.58 0.02
CA LYS A 288 7.25 9.09 1.06
C LYS A 288 6.59 8.83 2.42
N LYS A 289 5.34 8.39 2.39
CA LYS A 289 4.52 7.97 3.54
C LYS A 289 3.80 6.68 3.23
N PHE A 290 3.33 6.02 4.27
CA PHE A 290 2.44 4.88 4.15
C PHE A 290 1.05 5.41 3.78
N LEU A 291 0.47 4.84 2.73
CA LEU A 291 -0.83 5.29 2.23
C LEU A 291 -1.58 4.12 1.60
N GLY A 292 -2.88 4.02 1.91
CA GLY A 292 -3.72 2.86 1.65
C GLY A 292 -3.18 1.56 2.24
N LEU A 293 -3.62 0.45 1.63
CA LEU A 293 -3.33 -0.92 2.08
C LEU A 293 -2.00 -1.46 1.55
#